data_AF-A0A9X5XLN4-F1
#
_entry.id   AF-A0A9X5XLN4-F1
#
_cell.length_a   1.000
_cell.length_b   1.000
_cell.length_c   1.000
_cell.angle_alpha   90.00
_cell.angle_beta   90.00
_cell.angle_gamma   90.00
#
_symmetry.space_group_name_H-M   'P 1'
#
loop_
_entity.id
_entity.type
_entity.pdbx_description
1 polymer ?
#
loop_
_entity_poly.entity_id
_entity_poly.type
_entity_poly.pdbx_seq_one_letter_code
_entity_poly.pdbx_strand_id
1 'polypeptide(L)'
;AQGLHPAVGFLVGWGYVFVEALVPPLLLLQLGFTTAATLHQEWSSYPDDLWWPWSLAGAAIIAVAGYFGVRASARFGTVLGVFEVLVFLVFAIWLIAKAGGDNTLSVFGTSHTAEGYEGVSGVFAGSVYTVLAFAGFEAAAPLAEETKDPRRTMHRAVLGATLGIGLFYVLTTYAMSVYFGPDRLGGFGASGAAS
;
A
#
# COMPACT_ATOMS: atom_id res chain seq x y z
N ALA A 1 18.13 5.36 -19.01
CA ALA A 1 17.31 5.06 -20.21
C ALA A 1 17.47 6.15 -21.26
N GLN A 2 18.03 5.86 -22.44
CA GLN A 2 17.94 6.76 -23.61
C GLN A 2 16.58 6.53 -24.27
N GLY A 3 15.60 7.38 -23.96
CA GLY A 3 14.20 7.08 -24.29
C GLY A 3 13.48 8.05 -25.23
N LEU A 4 13.45 9.36 -24.93
CA LEU A 4 12.49 10.26 -25.59
C LEU A 4 13.06 11.64 -25.95
N HIS A 5 13.82 12.28 -25.06
CA HIS A 5 14.60 13.51 -25.30
C HIS A 5 15.41 13.84 -24.03
N PRO A 6 16.62 14.46 -24.08
CA PRO A 6 17.39 14.80 -22.88
C PRO A 6 16.62 15.64 -21.85
N ALA A 7 15.80 16.59 -22.31
CA ALA A 7 14.96 17.42 -21.44
C ALA A 7 13.84 16.63 -20.74
N VAL A 8 13.24 15.66 -21.44
CA VAL A 8 12.22 14.77 -20.86
C VAL A 8 12.87 13.83 -19.83
N GLY A 9 14.06 13.30 -20.15
CA GLY A 9 14.84 12.50 -19.19
C GLY A 9 15.22 13.29 -17.94
N PHE A 10 15.59 14.57 -18.10
CA PHE A 10 15.88 15.47 -16.98
C PHE A 10 14.65 15.72 -16.11
N LEU A 11 13.50 16.05 -16.72
CA LEU A 11 12.25 16.28 -15.98
C LEU A 11 11.74 15.03 -15.25
N VAL A 12 11.78 13.87 -15.91
CA VAL A 12 11.40 12.59 -15.29
C VAL A 12 12.36 12.22 -14.16
N GLY A 13 13.68 12.44 -14.34
CA GLY A 13 14.66 12.21 -13.28
C GLY A 13 14.44 13.09 -12.06
N TRP A 14 14.16 14.38 -12.24
CA TRP A 14 13.82 15.27 -11.13
C TRP A 14 12.48 14.90 -10.48
N GLY A 15 11.45 14.59 -11.28
CA GLY A 15 10.17 14.12 -10.76
C GLY A 15 10.35 12.86 -9.90
N TYR A 16 11.19 11.93 -10.35
CA TYR A 16 11.52 10.72 -9.61
C TYR A 16 12.19 11.03 -8.27
N VAL A 17 13.20 11.91 -8.24
CA VAL A 17 13.86 12.33 -7.01
C VAL A 17 12.87 12.97 -6.02
N PHE A 18 11.95 13.82 -6.50
CA PHE A 18 10.93 14.41 -5.63
C PHE A 18 9.98 13.36 -5.05
N VAL A 19 9.55 12.39 -5.85
CA VAL A 19 8.70 11.30 -5.38
C VAL A 19 9.44 10.43 -4.36
N GLU A 20 10.66 10.00 -4.65
CA GLU A 20 11.47 9.21 -3.71
C GLU A 20 11.84 9.98 -2.44
N ALA A 21 11.95 11.30 -2.50
CA ALA A 21 12.19 12.12 -1.31
C ALA A 21 10.94 12.25 -0.42
N LEU A 22 9.74 12.21 -1.01
CA LEU A 22 8.48 12.42 -0.29
C LEU A 22 7.86 11.11 0.23
N VAL A 23 7.97 10.01 -0.51
CA VAL A 23 7.32 8.74 -0.15
C VAL A 23 7.80 8.18 1.20
N PRO A 24 9.11 8.05 1.50
CA PRO A 24 9.55 7.48 2.77
C PRO A 24 9.13 8.29 4.00
N PRO A 25 9.25 9.64 4.03
CA PRO A 25 8.71 10.44 5.13
C PRO A 25 7.21 10.28 5.31
N LEU A 26 6.43 10.24 4.21
CA LEU A 26 4.98 10.03 4.28
C LEU A 26 4.64 8.67 4.91
N LEU A 27 5.33 7.59 4.52
CA LEU A 27 5.12 6.26 5.10
C LEU A 27 5.54 6.19 6.58
N LEU A 28 6.61 6.88 6.98
CA LEU A 28 7.05 6.96 8.38
C LEU A 28 6.09 7.76 9.24
N LEU A 29 5.52 8.84 8.71
CA LEU A 29 4.45 9.59 9.37
C LEU A 29 3.22 8.71 9.53
N GLN A 30 2.78 8.04 8.46
CA GLN A 30 1.64 7.12 8.51
C GLN A 30 1.84 6.03 9.57
N LEU A 31 3.03 5.44 9.64
CA LEU A 31 3.39 4.45 10.66
C LEU A 31 3.26 5.04 12.07
N GLY A 32 3.78 6.25 12.28
CA GLY A 32 3.71 6.94 13.56
C GLY A 32 2.29 7.22 14.02
N PHE A 33 1.49 7.87 13.17
CA PHE A 33 0.09 8.20 13.47
C PHE A 33 -0.76 6.94 13.70
N THR A 34 -0.63 5.94 12.83
CA THR A 34 -1.41 4.69 12.96
C THR A 34 -1.04 3.94 14.25
N THR A 35 0.24 3.91 14.62
CA THR A 35 0.69 3.22 15.83
C THR A 35 0.22 3.98 17.08
N ALA A 36 0.37 5.30 17.12
CA ALA A 36 -0.10 6.10 18.25
C ALA A 36 -1.62 6.03 18.42
N ALA A 37 -2.38 6.12 17.33
CA ALA A 37 -3.83 6.03 17.34
C ALA A 37 -4.33 4.65 17.81
N THR A 38 -3.69 3.56 17.36
CA THR A 38 -4.05 2.20 17.80
C THR A 38 -3.70 1.98 19.28
N LEU A 39 -2.55 2.47 19.75
CA LEU A 39 -2.20 2.42 21.17
C LEU A 39 -3.16 3.23 22.04
N HIS A 40 -3.61 4.40 21.59
CA HIS A 40 -4.60 5.21 22.30
C HIS A 40 -5.96 4.51 22.40
N GLN A 41 -6.38 3.82 21.33
CA GLN A 41 -7.64 3.06 21.33
C GLN A 41 -7.63 1.89 22.32
N GLU A 42 -6.51 1.18 22.45
CA GLU A 42 -6.37 0.06 23.39
C GLU A 42 -6.06 0.55 24.82
N TRP A 43 -5.27 1.62 24.94
CA TRP A 43 -4.88 2.25 26.20
C TRP A 43 -5.18 3.74 26.16
N SER A 44 -6.33 4.12 26.68
CA SER A 44 -6.77 5.53 26.75
C SER A 44 -5.83 6.47 27.51
N SER A 45 -4.88 5.93 28.29
CA SER A 45 -3.83 6.68 28.98
C SER A 45 -2.63 7.04 28.08
N TYR A 46 -2.49 6.40 26.91
CA TYR A 46 -1.44 6.69 25.95
C TYR A 46 -1.81 7.93 25.13
N PRO A 47 -0.95 8.96 24.99
CA PRO A 47 -1.28 10.14 24.19
C PRO A 47 -1.35 9.83 22.68
N ASP A 48 -2.40 10.26 22.03
CA ASP A 48 -2.59 10.21 20.56
C ASP A 48 -1.54 11.05 19.81
N ASP A 49 -1.10 12.16 20.41
CA ASP A 49 -0.05 13.03 19.87
C ASP A 49 1.36 12.41 19.90
N LEU A 50 1.56 11.26 20.54
CA LEU A 50 2.88 10.63 20.71
C LEU A 50 3.25 9.72 19.52
N TRP A 51 3.17 10.26 18.30
CA TRP A 51 3.48 9.56 17.04
C TRP A 51 4.97 9.56 16.69
N TRP A 52 5.69 10.63 17.02
CA TRP A 52 7.07 10.85 16.58
C TRP A 52 8.08 9.78 17.02
N PRO A 53 7.98 9.13 18.21
CA PRO A 53 8.94 8.10 18.60
C PRO A 53 8.85 6.87 17.69
N TRP A 54 7.63 6.54 17.24
CA TRP A 54 7.39 5.41 16.34
C TRP A 54 7.91 5.68 14.94
N SER A 55 7.72 6.90 14.41
CA SER A 55 8.31 7.32 13.14
C SER A 55 9.85 7.28 13.20
N LEU A 56 10.45 7.77 14.29
CA LEU A 56 11.92 7.71 14.47
C LEU A 56 12.43 6.28 14.62
N ALA A 57 11.71 5.43 15.34
CA ALA A 57 12.06 4.01 15.46
C ALA A 57 12.02 3.31 14.11
N GLY A 58 10.99 3.54 13.29
CA GLY A 58 10.90 3.04 11.92
C GLY A 58 12.06 3.53 11.05
N ALA A 59 12.37 4.83 11.12
CA ALA A 59 13.50 5.41 10.39
C ALA A 59 14.85 4.77 10.80
N ALA A 60 15.05 4.54 12.10
CA ALA A 60 16.24 3.88 12.62
C ALA A 60 16.37 2.43 12.12
N ILE A 61 15.27 1.66 12.11
CA ILE A 61 15.25 0.29 11.57
C ILE A 61 15.63 0.29 10.09
N ILE A 62 15.05 1.20 9.29
CA ILE A 62 15.36 1.33 7.86
C ILE A 62 16.84 1.71 7.66
N ALA A 63 17.35 2.68 8.44
CA ALA A 63 18.74 3.12 8.36
C ALA A 63 19.72 1.97 8.70
N VAL A 64 19.42 1.20 9.74
CA VAL A 64 20.21 0.04 10.15
C VAL A 64 20.16 -1.07 9.10
N ALA A 65 18.97 -1.38 8.56
CA ALA A 65 18.83 -2.35 7.47
C ALA A 65 19.59 -1.92 6.21
N GLY A 66 19.58 -0.63 5.89
CA GLY A 66 20.37 -0.03 4.81
C GLY A 66 21.87 -0.15 5.04
N TYR A 67 22.33 0.03 6.29
CA TYR A 67 23.74 -0.10 6.67
C TYR A 67 24.28 -1.53 6.50
N PHE A 68 23.47 -2.55 6.78
CA PHE A 68 23.86 -3.96 6.60
C PHE A 68 23.91 -4.42 5.13
N GLY A 69 23.63 -3.53 4.18
CA GLY A 69 23.80 -3.73 2.75
C GLY A 69 22.52 -4.14 2.02
N VAL A 70 22.48 -3.80 0.73
CA VAL A 70 21.29 -3.90 -0.13
C VAL A 70 20.73 -5.32 -0.21
N ARG A 71 21.57 -6.36 -0.27
CA ARG A 71 21.10 -7.76 -0.30
C ARG A 71 20.43 -8.22 0.99
N ALA A 72 20.96 -7.78 2.15
CA ALA A 72 20.37 -8.11 3.44
C ALA A 72 19.02 -7.38 3.60
N SER A 73 18.98 -6.10 3.26
CA SER A 73 17.77 -5.28 3.25
C SER A 73 16.69 -5.86 2.31
N ALA A 74 17.04 -6.21 1.07
CA ALA A 74 16.11 -6.79 0.11
C ALA A 74 15.54 -8.14 0.57
N ARG A 75 16.37 -9.00 1.17
CA ARG A 75 15.91 -10.28 1.72
C ARG A 75 14.99 -10.08 2.91
N PHE A 76 15.34 -9.16 3.81
CA PHE A 76 14.51 -8.82 4.96
C PHE A 76 13.15 -8.27 4.52
N GLY A 77 13.13 -7.31 3.59
CA GLY A 77 11.89 -6.77 3.02
C GLY A 77 11.05 -7.85 2.33
N THR A 78 11.67 -8.78 1.60
CA THR A 78 10.96 -9.89 0.97
C THR A 78 10.30 -10.82 2.00
N VAL A 79 11.00 -11.16 3.08
CA VAL A 79 10.45 -12.02 4.15
C VAL A 79 9.28 -11.33 4.84
N LEU A 80 9.43 -10.04 5.18
CA LEU A 80 8.35 -9.25 5.78
C LEU A 80 7.15 -9.14 4.84
N GLY A 81 7.37 -8.86 3.56
CA GLY A 81 6.29 -8.75 2.57
C GLY A 81 5.55 -10.07 2.34
N VAL A 82 6.26 -11.19 2.26
CA VAL A 82 5.61 -12.52 2.17
C VAL A 82 4.81 -12.82 3.43
N PHE A 83 5.36 -12.51 4.60
CA PHE A 83 4.65 -12.68 5.88
C PHE A 83 3.38 -11.82 5.92
N GLU A 84 3.47 -10.56 5.54
CA GLU A 84 2.35 -9.62 5.46
C GLU A 84 1.25 -10.15 4.53
N VAL A 85 1.60 -10.53 3.29
CA VAL A 85 0.65 -11.10 2.33
C VAL A 85 -0.03 -12.34 2.89
N LEU A 86 0.70 -13.23 3.57
CA LEU A 86 0.13 -14.42 4.19
C LEU A 86 -0.86 -14.07 5.31
N VAL A 87 -0.51 -13.14 6.19
CA VAL A 87 -1.39 -12.71 7.30
C VAL A 87 -2.69 -12.13 6.74
N PHE A 88 -2.60 -11.21 5.79
CA PHE A 88 -3.78 -10.62 5.15
C PHE A 88 -4.61 -11.63 4.37
N LEU A 89 -3.97 -12.61 3.71
CA LEU A 89 -4.69 -13.67 3.01
C LEU A 89 -5.49 -14.54 3.98
N VAL A 90 -4.88 -14.95 5.09
CA VAL A 90 -5.55 -15.71 6.15
C VAL A 90 -6.71 -14.89 6.73
N PHE A 91 -6.49 -13.61 6.98
CA PHE A 91 -7.53 -12.72 7.51
C PHE A 91 -8.69 -12.53 6.52
N ALA A 92 -8.39 -12.33 5.23
CA ALA A 92 -9.41 -12.22 4.18
C ALA A 92 -10.28 -13.48 4.09
N ILE A 93 -9.66 -14.66 4.08
CA ILE A 93 -10.39 -15.95 4.08
C ILE A 93 -11.26 -16.08 5.33
N TRP A 94 -10.74 -15.69 6.49
CA TRP A 94 -11.47 -15.72 7.75
C TRP A 94 -12.68 -14.78 7.77
N LEU A 95 -12.54 -13.56 7.26
CA LEU A 95 -13.63 -12.59 7.13
C LEU A 95 -14.73 -13.09 6.20
N ILE A 96 -14.37 -13.64 5.03
CA ILE A 96 -15.33 -14.24 4.09
C ILE A 96 -16.09 -15.41 4.73
N ALA A 97 -15.37 -16.27 5.47
CA ALA A 97 -15.99 -17.38 6.19
C ALA A 97 -16.96 -16.88 7.28
N LYS A 98 -16.61 -15.78 7.97
CA LYS A 98 -17.46 -15.16 9.00
C LYS A 98 -18.67 -14.43 8.45
N ALA A 99 -18.56 -13.85 7.26
CA ALA A 99 -19.71 -13.21 6.60
C ALA A 99 -20.79 -14.22 6.21
N GLY A 100 -20.44 -15.49 5.94
CA GLY A 100 -21.39 -16.57 5.76
C GLY A 100 -22.45 -16.28 4.68
N GLY A 101 -23.70 -16.03 5.10
CA GLY A 101 -24.82 -15.72 4.21
C GLY A 101 -24.81 -14.31 3.61
N ASP A 102 -24.00 -13.40 4.17
CA ASP A 102 -23.86 -12.03 3.68
C ASP A 102 -22.91 -11.94 2.48
N ASN A 103 -22.25 -13.05 2.12
CA ASN A 103 -21.43 -13.16 0.91
C ASN A 103 -22.28 -12.89 -0.33
N THR A 104 -22.08 -11.71 -0.92
CA THR A 104 -22.82 -11.23 -2.08
C THR A 104 -21.87 -10.70 -3.14
N LEU A 105 -22.27 -10.80 -4.42
CA LEU A 105 -21.58 -10.16 -5.53
C LEU A 105 -22.08 -8.72 -5.77
N SER A 106 -23.10 -8.26 -5.04
CA SER A 106 -23.62 -6.90 -5.17
C SER A 106 -22.59 -5.82 -4.82
N VAL A 107 -21.55 -6.17 -4.05
CA VAL A 107 -20.42 -5.27 -3.72
C VAL A 107 -19.57 -4.89 -4.94
N PHE A 108 -19.65 -5.62 -6.06
CA PHE A 108 -19.01 -5.24 -7.32
C PHE A 108 -19.86 -4.25 -8.14
N GLY A 109 -21.09 -3.96 -7.70
CA GLY A 109 -21.95 -2.96 -8.31
C GLY A 109 -21.55 -1.53 -7.92
N THR A 110 -22.25 -0.56 -8.50
CA THR A 110 -22.05 0.87 -8.24
C THR A 110 -23.09 1.43 -7.27
N SER A 111 -23.68 0.59 -6.41
CA SER A 111 -24.75 1.02 -5.48
C SER A 111 -24.22 1.74 -4.24
N HIS A 112 -22.92 1.62 -3.95
CA HIS A 112 -22.26 2.24 -2.79
C HIS A 112 -21.15 3.20 -3.24
N THR A 113 -21.48 4.12 -4.14
CA THR A 113 -20.56 5.18 -4.60
C THR A 113 -20.54 6.36 -3.62
N ALA A 114 -19.44 7.13 -3.64
CA ALA A 114 -19.29 8.31 -2.79
C ALA A 114 -20.39 9.37 -3.06
N GLU A 115 -20.76 10.13 -2.03
CA GLU A 115 -21.77 11.18 -2.14
C GLU A 115 -21.45 12.17 -3.28
N GLY A 116 -22.45 12.44 -4.13
CA GLY A 116 -22.30 13.29 -5.30
C GLY A 116 -21.81 12.59 -6.58
N TYR A 117 -21.48 11.29 -6.51
CA TYR A 117 -21.11 10.48 -7.67
C TYR A 117 -22.04 9.28 -7.83
N GLU A 118 -22.59 9.09 -9.03
CA GLU A 118 -23.45 7.95 -9.37
C GLU A 118 -22.82 7.07 -10.46
N GLY A 119 -23.00 5.76 -10.33
CA GLY A 119 -22.58 4.80 -11.35
C GLY A 119 -21.08 4.79 -11.60
N VAL A 120 -20.69 4.82 -12.88
CA VAL A 120 -19.28 4.76 -13.32
C VAL A 120 -18.47 5.96 -12.84
N SER A 121 -19.11 7.12 -12.64
CA SER A 121 -18.40 8.32 -12.14
C SER A 121 -17.82 8.11 -10.73
N GLY A 122 -18.51 7.35 -9.87
CA GLY A 122 -18.02 6.99 -8.54
C GLY A 122 -16.84 6.02 -8.59
N VAL A 123 -16.79 5.13 -9.60
CA VAL A 123 -15.64 4.25 -9.83
C VAL A 123 -14.40 5.07 -10.18
N PHE A 124 -14.54 6.07 -11.05
CA PHE A 124 -13.43 6.98 -11.37
C PHE A 124 -12.99 7.80 -10.16
N ALA A 125 -13.93 8.35 -9.38
CA ALA A 125 -13.62 9.08 -8.16
C ALA A 125 -12.86 8.22 -7.14
N GLY A 126 -13.32 6.98 -6.91
CA GLY A 126 -12.65 6.02 -6.02
C GLY A 126 -11.25 5.61 -6.52
N SER A 127 -11.08 5.46 -7.83
CA SER A 127 -9.80 5.04 -8.43
C SER A 127 -8.66 6.00 -8.07
N VAL A 128 -8.92 7.30 -7.96
CA VAL A 128 -7.93 8.32 -7.60
C VAL A 128 -7.29 8.04 -6.23
N TYR A 129 -8.07 7.55 -5.26
CA TYR A 129 -7.58 7.19 -3.93
C TYR A 129 -6.72 5.92 -3.94
N THR A 130 -6.91 5.04 -4.93
CA THR A 130 -6.14 3.80 -5.06
C THR A 130 -4.84 3.95 -5.85
N VAL A 131 -4.64 5.08 -6.55
CA VAL A 131 -3.44 5.30 -7.38
C VAL A 131 -2.15 5.15 -6.57
N LEU A 132 -2.13 5.65 -5.34
CA LEU A 132 -0.95 5.55 -4.48
C LEU A 132 -0.64 4.09 -4.08
N ALA A 133 -1.64 3.20 -4.01
CA ALA A 133 -1.44 1.78 -3.73
C ALA A 133 -0.71 1.04 -4.87
N PHE A 134 -0.73 1.59 -6.09
CA PHE A 134 0.02 1.07 -7.22
C PHE A 134 1.38 1.75 -7.43
N ALA A 135 1.73 2.74 -6.59
CA ALA A 135 3.06 3.35 -6.64
C ALA A 135 4.13 2.35 -6.15
N GLY A 136 5.30 2.35 -6.78
CA GLY A 136 6.45 1.55 -6.35
C GLY A 136 6.97 0.54 -7.38
N PHE A 137 6.30 0.35 -8.52
CA PHE A 137 6.79 -0.52 -9.60
C PHE A 137 8.16 -0.08 -10.16
N GLU A 138 8.46 1.23 -10.09
CA GLU A 138 9.73 1.83 -10.50
C GLU A 138 10.93 1.33 -9.65
N ALA A 139 10.69 0.95 -8.39
CA ALA A 139 11.74 0.44 -7.50
C ALA A 139 12.34 -0.90 -7.96
N ALA A 140 11.69 -1.58 -8.93
CA ALA A 140 12.25 -2.75 -9.59
C ALA A 140 13.43 -2.42 -10.52
N ALA A 141 13.55 -1.16 -11.00
CA ALA A 141 14.56 -0.78 -11.98
C ALA A 141 16.00 -0.84 -11.46
N PRO A 142 16.34 -0.28 -10.28
CA PRO A 142 17.66 -0.46 -9.69
C PRO A 142 17.97 -1.94 -9.40
N LEU A 143 16.98 -2.71 -8.96
CA LEU A 143 17.14 -4.14 -8.64
C LEU A 143 17.36 -5.01 -9.89
N ALA A 144 16.87 -4.57 -11.05
CA ALA A 144 17.09 -5.26 -12.30
C ALA A 144 18.54 -5.18 -12.78
N GLU A 145 19.31 -4.15 -12.40
CA GLU A 145 20.74 -4.07 -12.69
C GLU A 145 21.53 -5.17 -11.98
N GLU A 146 21.03 -5.68 -10.84
CA GLU A 146 21.63 -6.80 -10.10
C GLU A 146 21.11 -8.18 -10.55
N THR A 147 20.21 -8.24 -11.53
CA THR A 147 19.57 -9.48 -11.99
C THR A 147 20.33 -10.13 -13.15
N LYS A 148 20.45 -11.48 -13.14
CA LYS A 148 21.21 -12.25 -14.17
C LYS A 148 20.68 -12.11 -15.60
N ASP A 149 19.35 -12.04 -15.77
CA ASP A 149 18.69 -11.79 -17.08
C ASP A 149 17.61 -10.71 -16.89
N PRO A 150 18.00 -9.41 -16.94
CA PRO A 150 17.11 -8.31 -16.64
C PRO A 150 15.92 -8.25 -17.61
N ARG A 151 16.15 -8.46 -18.92
CA ARG A 151 15.12 -8.24 -19.95
C ARG A 151 13.93 -9.17 -19.79
N ARG A 152 14.16 -10.46 -19.55
CA ARG A 152 13.08 -11.45 -19.43
C ARG A 152 12.51 -11.52 -18.02
N THR A 153 13.38 -11.46 -17.01
CA THR A 153 12.99 -11.61 -15.61
C THR A 153 12.17 -10.41 -15.16
N MET A 154 12.61 -9.19 -15.50
CA MET A 154 11.94 -7.96 -15.09
C MET A 154 10.54 -7.83 -15.69
N HIS A 155 10.37 -8.13 -16.99
CA HIS A 155 9.06 -8.02 -17.64
C HIS A 155 8.04 -8.99 -17.02
N ARG A 156 8.44 -10.24 -16.78
CA ARG A 156 7.56 -11.24 -16.14
C ARG A 156 7.31 -10.94 -14.67
N ALA A 157 8.34 -10.50 -13.94
CA ALA A 157 8.24 -10.19 -12.52
C ALA A 157 7.33 -8.98 -12.28
N VAL A 158 7.50 -7.90 -13.04
CA VAL A 158 6.66 -6.70 -12.91
C VAL A 158 5.22 -7.01 -13.27
N LEU A 159 4.94 -7.62 -14.44
CA LEU A 159 3.57 -7.97 -14.81
C LEU A 159 2.91 -8.96 -13.83
N GLY A 160 3.66 -9.97 -13.40
CA GLY A 160 3.19 -10.96 -12.43
C GLY A 160 2.91 -10.33 -11.07
N ALA A 161 3.79 -9.44 -10.59
CA ALA A 161 3.61 -8.71 -9.36
C ALA A 161 2.40 -7.75 -9.42
N THR A 162 2.25 -6.99 -10.50
CA THR A 162 1.12 -6.07 -10.69
C THR A 162 -0.22 -6.80 -10.73
N LEU A 163 -0.32 -7.90 -11.49
CA LEU A 163 -1.55 -8.70 -11.54
C LEU A 163 -1.81 -9.41 -10.20
N GLY A 164 -0.76 -9.93 -9.57
CA GLY A 164 -0.84 -10.61 -8.28
C GLY A 164 -1.33 -9.67 -7.18
N ILE A 165 -0.72 -8.49 -7.04
CA ILE A 165 -1.13 -7.50 -6.03
C ILE A 165 -2.52 -6.94 -6.34
N GLY A 166 -2.86 -6.73 -7.62
CA GLY A 166 -4.21 -6.29 -8.01
C GLY A 166 -5.29 -7.30 -7.60
N LEU A 167 -5.07 -8.59 -7.87
CA LEU A 167 -6.00 -9.64 -7.45
C LEU A 167 -6.08 -9.74 -5.92
N PHE A 168 -4.94 -9.60 -5.25
CA PHE A 168 -4.86 -9.59 -3.79
C PHE A 168 -5.66 -8.43 -3.19
N TYR A 169 -5.53 -7.20 -3.72
CA TYR A 169 -6.33 -6.05 -3.28
C TYR A 169 -7.82 -6.25 -3.53
N VAL A 170 -8.22 -6.84 -4.66
CA VAL A 170 -9.63 -7.18 -4.90
C VAL A 170 -10.13 -8.16 -3.85
N LEU A 171 -9.36 -9.20 -3.53
CA LEU A 171 -9.73 -10.21 -2.54
C LEU A 171 -9.85 -9.62 -1.13
N THR A 172 -8.86 -8.85 -0.67
CA THR A 172 -8.88 -8.26 0.68
C THR A 172 -9.97 -7.20 0.81
N THR A 173 -10.20 -6.41 -0.24
CA THR A 173 -11.27 -5.40 -0.26
C THR A 173 -12.64 -6.09 -0.27
N TYR A 174 -12.84 -7.13 -1.07
CA TYR A 174 -14.06 -7.93 -1.07
C TYR A 174 -14.36 -8.50 0.32
N ALA A 175 -13.37 -9.11 0.96
CA ALA A 175 -13.51 -9.67 2.30
C ALA A 175 -13.96 -8.63 3.33
N MET A 176 -13.38 -7.42 3.29
CA MET A 176 -13.78 -6.32 4.16
C MET A 176 -15.17 -5.79 3.84
N SER A 177 -15.49 -5.56 2.56
CA SER A 177 -16.81 -5.03 2.13
C SER A 177 -17.96 -5.94 2.53
N VAL A 178 -17.77 -7.25 2.40
CA VAL A 178 -18.81 -8.23 2.69
C VAL A 178 -18.99 -8.46 4.19
N TYR A 179 -17.92 -8.41 4.98
CA TYR A 179 -18.00 -8.62 6.42
C TYR A 179 -18.46 -7.37 7.20
N PHE A 180 -17.90 -6.19 6.89
CA PHE A 180 -18.22 -4.95 7.60
C PHE A 180 -19.40 -4.18 6.98
N GLY A 181 -19.73 -4.47 5.73
CA GLY A 181 -20.68 -3.70 4.93
C GLY A 181 -20.01 -2.50 4.25
N PRO A 182 -20.34 -2.21 2.97
CA PRO A 182 -19.69 -1.15 2.19
C PRO A 182 -19.85 0.26 2.79
N ASP A 183 -20.96 0.54 3.46
CA ASP A 183 -21.24 1.86 4.05
C ASP A 183 -20.31 2.21 5.21
N ARG A 184 -19.73 1.19 5.89
CA ARG A 184 -18.80 1.40 7.01
C ARG A 184 -17.35 1.58 6.55
N LEU A 185 -17.03 1.24 5.31
CA LEU A 185 -15.67 1.37 4.76
C LEU A 185 -15.22 2.83 4.64
N GLY A 186 -16.14 3.76 4.40
CA GLY A 186 -15.83 5.20 4.36
C GLY A 186 -15.24 5.73 5.67
N GLY A 187 -15.59 5.13 6.82
CA GLY A 187 -15.08 5.52 8.13
C GLY A 187 -13.67 4.99 8.45
N PHE A 188 -13.21 3.93 7.78
CA PHE A 188 -11.87 3.37 8.02
C PHE A 188 -10.75 4.30 7.52
N GLY A 189 -10.98 5.07 6.45
CA GLY A 189 -10.05 6.09 6.00
C GLY A 189 -9.93 7.27 6.98
N ALA A 190 -11.02 7.59 7.68
CA ALA A 190 -11.08 8.69 8.64
C ALA A 190 -10.30 8.41 9.94
N SER A 191 -10.10 7.13 10.31
CA SER A 191 -9.21 6.80 11.44
C SER A 191 -7.72 7.10 11.18
N GLY A 192 -7.33 7.33 9.92
CA GLY A 192 -6.02 7.88 9.56
C GLY A 192 -6.07 9.34 9.10
N ALA A 193 -7.27 9.91 8.95
CA ALA A 193 -7.48 11.26 8.43
C ALA A 193 -8.40 12.05 9.37
N ALA A 194 -7.86 12.44 10.53
CA ALA A 194 -8.22 13.64 11.29
C ALA A 194 -7.45 13.67 12.62
N SER A 195 -6.16 14.02 12.54
CA SER A 195 -5.54 14.96 13.48
C SER A 195 -4.86 16.03 12.64
#